data_AF-A0A6V7T6P5-F1
#
_entry.id   AF-A0A6V7T6P5-F1
#
_cell.length_a   1.000
_cell.length_b   1.000
_cell.length_c   1.000
_cell.angle_alpha   90.00
_cell.angle_beta   90.00
_cell.angle_gamma   90.00
#
_symmetry.space_group_name_H-M   'P 1'
#
loop_
_entity.id
_entity.type
_entity.pdbx_description
1 polymer ?
#
loop_
_entity_poly.entity_id
_entity_poly.type
_entity_poly.pdbx_seq_one_letter_code
_entity_poly.pdbx_strand_id
1 'polypeptide(L)'
;MVFGSPFSDTYPSFIWKILGKSRKGKDIFNPFFVALNKTRIYDHVLKYNSRYWLFVVSGGCITSYFWGIWFNNMWKKINKGKLYIDCPYTYPEEED
;
A
#
# COMPACT_ATOMS: atom_id res chain seq x y z
N MET A 1 32.84 -17.38 24.14
CA MET A 1 32.03 -16.61 23.15
C MET A 1 30.89 -17.50 22.70
N VAL A 2 29.64 -17.15 22.97
CA VAL A 2 28.48 -17.88 22.44
C VAL A 2 28.12 -17.21 21.12
N PHE A 3 28.64 -17.75 20.02
CA PHE A 3 28.34 -17.26 18.68
C PHE A 3 26.89 -17.64 18.34
N GLY A 4 26.01 -16.65 18.16
CA GLY A 4 24.66 -16.88 17.61
C GLY A 4 23.46 -16.44 18.46
N SER A 5 23.63 -15.91 19.67
CA SER A 5 22.48 -15.29 20.38
C SER A 5 22.37 -13.79 20.05
N PRO A 6 21.22 -13.31 19.53
CA PRO A 6 21.04 -11.89 19.16
C PRO A 6 20.96 -10.93 20.36
N PHE A 7 20.91 -11.47 21.58
CA PHE A 7 20.68 -10.76 22.82
C PHE A 7 21.82 -10.97 23.84
N SER A 8 23.00 -11.39 23.41
CA SER A 8 24.15 -11.47 24.32
C SER A 8 24.69 -10.08 24.60
N ASP A 9 24.75 -9.68 25.87
CA ASP A 9 25.36 -8.40 26.28
C ASP A 9 26.89 -8.36 26.14
N THR A 10 27.50 -9.45 25.65
CA THR A 10 28.97 -9.62 25.56
C THR A 10 29.56 -9.27 24.19
N TYR A 11 28.85 -8.50 23.35
CA TYR A 11 29.41 -8.07 22.07
C TYR A 11 30.37 -6.87 22.23
N PRO A 12 31.51 -6.85 21.51
CA PRO A 12 32.44 -5.72 21.47
C PRO A 12 31.75 -4.40 21.07
N SER A 13 32.22 -3.28 21.65
CA SER A 13 31.64 -1.93 21.45
C SER A 13 31.58 -1.47 19.99
N PHE A 14 32.48 -1.97 19.11
CA PHE A 14 32.44 -1.66 17.68
C PHE A 14 31.20 -2.23 16.98
N ILE A 15 30.71 -3.40 17.41
CA ILE A 15 29.50 -4.04 16.84
C ILE A 15 28.27 -3.19 17.17
N TRP A 16 28.15 -2.71 18.41
CA TRP A 16 27.09 -1.79 18.81
C TRP A 16 27.14 -0.46 18.05
N LYS A 17 28.34 0.07 17.78
CA LYS A 17 28.54 1.29 16.98
C LYS A 17 28.11 1.10 15.51
N ILE A 18 28.30 -0.10 14.95
CA ILE A 18 27.82 -0.47 13.61
C ILE A 18 26.30 -0.68 13.60
N LEU A 19 25.75 -1.37 14.61
CA LEU A 19 24.29 -1.55 14.77
C LEU A 19 23.57 -0.21 14.97
N GLY A 20 24.16 0.73 15.71
CA GLY A 20 23.63 2.10 15.89
C GLY A 20 23.67 2.97 14.62
N LYS A 21 24.50 2.61 13.63
CA LYS A 21 24.46 3.19 12.27
C LYS A 21 23.32 2.64 11.41
N SER A 22 22.59 1.63 11.88
CA SER A 22 21.42 1.10 11.16
C SER A 22 20.34 2.18 10.99
N ARG A 23 19.73 2.24 9.81
CA ARG A 23 18.59 3.11 9.50
C ARG A 23 17.27 2.62 10.11
N LYS A 24 17.29 1.49 10.83
CA LYS A 24 16.14 0.92 11.52
C LYS A 24 15.52 1.97 12.45
N GLY A 25 14.30 2.41 12.13
CA GLY A 25 13.57 3.40 12.92
C GLY A 25 13.63 4.85 12.41
N LYS A 26 14.50 5.17 11.43
CA LYS A 26 14.74 6.55 10.96
C LYS A 26 14.05 6.90 9.64
N ASP A 27 13.36 5.95 9.01
CA ASP A 27 12.63 6.22 7.77
C ASP A 27 11.27 6.86 8.06
N ILE A 28 10.85 7.79 7.21
CA ILE A 28 9.56 8.50 7.30
C ILE A 28 8.38 7.50 7.24
N PHE A 29 8.59 6.36 6.58
CA PHE A 29 7.62 5.26 6.49
C PHE A 29 7.74 4.23 7.63
N ASN A 30 8.65 4.42 8.59
CA ASN A 30 8.81 3.51 9.71
C ASN A 30 7.51 3.28 10.51
N PRO A 31 6.66 4.30 10.80
CA PRO A 31 5.37 4.08 11.46
C PRO A 31 4.43 3.18 10.64
N PHE A 32 4.46 3.32 9.31
CA PHE A 32 3.68 2.49 8.40
C PHE A 32 4.17 1.03 8.42
N PHE A 33 5.47 0.80 8.34
CA PHE A 33 6.03 -0.55 8.42
C PHE A 33 5.83 -1.20 9.78
N VAL A 34 5.88 -0.43 10.87
CA VAL A 34 5.55 -0.94 12.21
C VAL A 34 4.08 -1.34 12.31
N ALA A 35 3.17 -0.53 11.76
CA ALA A 35 1.74 -0.86 11.72
C ALA A 35 1.47 -2.12 10.87
N LEU A 36 2.08 -2.22 9.68
CA LEU A 36 1.97 -3.41 8.83
C LEU A 36 2.59 -4.66 9.45
N ASN A 37 3.69 -4.53 10.18
CA ASN A 37 4.25 -5.67 10.90
C ASN A 37 3.36 -6.09 12.09
N LYS A 38 2.68 -5.13 12.73
CA LYS A 38 1.72 -5.40 13.80
C LYS A 38 0.51 -6.19 13.32
N THR A 39 0.07 -6.01 12.07
CA THR A 39 -1.06 -6.78 11.50
C THR A 39 -0.71 -8.24 11.21
N ARG A 40 0.57 -8.64 11.30
CA ARG A 40 1.05 -10.01 11.06
C ARG A 40 0.54 -10.61 9.74
N ILE A 41 0.36 -9.77 8.72
CA ILE A 41 -0.12 -10.20 7.38
C ILE A 41 0.77 -11.31 6.82
N TYR A 42 2.07 -11.29 7.15
CA TYR A 42 2.98 -12.36 6.78
C TYR A 42 2.52 -13.75 7.27
N ASP A 43 2.21 -13.87 8.56
CA ASP A 43 1.83 -15.14 9.18
C ASP A 43 0.45 -15.61 8.71
N HIS A 44 -0.47 -14.68 8.47
CA HIS A 44 -1.84 -15.00 8.10
C HIS A 44 -2.00 -15.32 6.61
N VAL A 45 -1.26 -14.62 5.75
CA VAL A 45 -1.53 -14.56 4.31
C VAL A 45 -0.31 -14.94 3.46
N LEU A 46 0.87 -14.35 3.70
CA LEU A 46 2.03 -14.54 2.82
C LEU A 46 2.78 -15.87 3.05
N LYS A 47 2.60 -16.51 4.22
CA LYS A 47 3.31 -17.77 4.56
C LYS A 47 2.90 -18.96 3.69
N TYR A 48 1.66 -19.00 3.21
CA TYR A 48 1.12 -20.12 2.44
C TYR A 48 0.81 -19.68 1.01
N ASN A 49 1.35 -20.39 0.02
CA ASN A 49 1.29 -19.99 -1.39
C ASN A 49 -0.14 -19.79 -1.93
N SER A 50 -1.08 -20.64 -1.52
CA SER A 50 -2.50 -20.52 -1.93
C SER A 50 -3.17 -19.26 -1.38
N ARG A 51 -2.91 -18.91 -0.11
CA ARG A 51 -3.45 -17.71 0.53
C ARG A 51 -2.80 -16.45 -0.01
N TYR A 52 -1.50 -16.51 -0.27
CA TYR A 52 -0.76 -15.45 -0.93
C TYR A 52 -1.36 -15.14 -2.30
N TRP A 53 -1.57 -16.16 -3.13
CA TRP A 53 -2.14 -16.00 -4.46
C TRP A 53 -3.54 -15.36 -4.41
N LEU A 54 -4.42 -15.87 -3.55
CA LEU A 54 -5.76 -15.31 -3.37
C LEU A 54 -5.72 -13.84 -2.92
N PHE A 55 -4.82 -13.51 -1.99
CA PHE A 55 -4.66 -12.14 -1.51
C PHE A 55 -4.13 -11.19 -2.57
N VAL A 56 -3.16 -11.62 -3.38
CA VAL A 56 -2.61 -10.81 -4.47
C VAL A 56 -3.67 -10.58 -5.54
N VAL A 57 -4.39 -11.61 -5.96
CA VAL A 57 -5.43 -11.50 -7.01
C VAL A 57 -6.59 -10.62 -6.52
N SER A 58 -7.16 -10.93 -5.36
CA SER A 58 -8.27 -10.14 -4.79
C SER A 58 -7.84 -8.70 -4.50
N GLY A 59 -6.67 -8.51 -3.90
CA GLY A 59 -6.10 -7.19 -3.64
C GLY A 59 -5.89 -6.40 -4.92
N GLY A 60 -5.35 -7.02 -5.98
CA GLY A 60 -5.14 -6.41 -7.29
C GLY A 60 -6.46 -5.99 -7.96
N CYS A 61 -7.48 -6.84 -7.94
CA CYS A 61 -8.80 -6.50 -8.50
C CYS A 61 -9.46 -5.34 -7.74
N ILE A 62 -9.45 -5.38 -6.41
CA ILE A 62 -10.06 -4.33 -5.59
C ILE A 62 -9.34 -3.00 -5.76
N THR A 63 -8.01 -3.01 -5.67
CA THR A 63 -7.21 -1.78 -5.80
C THR A 63 -7.32 -1.18 -7.19
N SER A 64 -7.27 -1.98 -8.26
CA SER A 64 -7.42 -1.48 -9.63
C SER A 64 -8.79 -0.83 -9.87
N TYR A 65 -9.87 -1.43 -9.38
CA TYR A 65 -11.21 -0.84 -9.45
C TYR A 65 -11.29 0.48 -8.67
N PHE A 66 -10.83 0.49 -7.42
CA PHE A 66 -10.86 1.70 -6.59
C PHE A 66 -10.05 2.84 -7.20
N TRP A 67 -8.87 2.54 -7.73
CA TRP A 67 -8.00 3.54 -8.34
C TRP A 67 -8.57 4.07 -9.64
N GLY A 68 -9.17 3.21 -10.46
CA GLY A 68 -9.92 3.63 -11.65
C GLY A 68 -11.04 4.62 -11.30
N ILE A 69 -11.86 4.31 -10.30
CA ILE A 69 -12.93 5.21 -9.86
C ILE A 69 -12.37 6.51 -9.28
N TRP A 70 -11.38 6.41 -8.42
CA TRP A 70 -10.79 7.57 -7.75
C TRP A 70 -10.26 8.58 -8.76
N PHE A 71 -9.43 8.12 -9.70
CA PHE A 71 -8.89 9.00 -10.73
C PHE A 71 -9.95 9.49 -11.70
N ASN A 72 -10.90 8.65 -12.09
CA ASN A 72 -12.00 9.10 -12.95
C ASN A 72 -12.83 10.21 -12.26
N ASN A 73 -13.13 10.08 -10.97
CA ASN A 73 -13.85 11.10 -10.21
C ASN A 73 -13.02 12.38 -10.05
N MET A 74 -11.72 12.26 -9.77
CA MET A 74 -10.82 13.42 -9.75
C MET A 74 -10.78 14.12 -11.11
N TRP A 75 -10.64 13.36 -12.19
CA TRP A 75 -10.60 13.88 -13.55
C TRP A 75 -11.92 14.59 -13.93
N LYS A 76 -13.07 13.98 -13.61
CA LYS A 76 -14.38 14.60 -13.81
C LYS A 76 -14.53 15.89 -13.04
N LYS A 77 -14.06 15.93 -11.79
CA LYS A 77 -14.11 17.13 -10.95
C LYS A 77 -13.28 18.28 -11.53
N ILE A 78 -12.11 17.97 -12.10
CA ILE A 78 -11.22 18.97 -12.74
C ILE A 78 -11.82 19.46 -14.07
N ASN A 79 -12.47 18.58 -14.84
CA ASN A 79 -13.01 18.89 -16.16
C ASN A 79 -14.50 19.25 -16.17
N LYS A 80 -15.06 19.58 -15.01
CA LYS A 80 -16.47 19.94 -14.88
C LYS A 80 -16.84 21.06 -15.87
N GLY A 81 -17.91 20.87 -16.63
CA GLY A 81 -18.40 21.78 -17.67
C GLY A 81 -17.75 21.62 -19.05
N LYS A 82 -16.75 20.73 -19.18
CA LYS A 82 -16.12 20.38 -20.47
C LYS A 82 -16.49 18.96 -20.94
N LEU A 83 -17.18 18.20 -20.09
CA LEU A 83 -17.54 16.83 -20.36
C LEU A 83 -18.84 16.77 -21.17
N TYR A 84 -18.97 15.77 -22.03
CA TYR A 84 -20.24 15.50 -22.74
C TYR A 84 -21.43 15.33 -21.80
N ILE A 85 -21.22 14.76 -20.62
CA ILE A 85 -22.28 14.60 -19.60
C ILE A 85 -22.75 15.92 -19.00
N ASP A 86 -21.92 16.97 -19.08
CA ASP A 86 -22.26 18.32 -18.61
C ASP A 86 -22.88 19.16 -19.75
N CYS A 87 -23.00 18.61 -20.97
CA CYS A 87 -23.61 19.30 -22.10
C CYS A 87 -25.15 19.27 -21.95
N PRO A 88 -25.84 20.42 -22.03
CA PRO A 88 -27.30 20.51 -21.93
C PRO A 88 -27.99 20.06 -23.23
N TYR A 89 -27.50 19.02 -23.91
CA TYR A 89 -28.11 18.53 -25.14
C TYR A 89 -29.40 17.77 -24.80
N THR A 90 -30.53 18.46 -24.91
CA THR A 90 -31.84 17.85 -25.03
C THR A 90 -32.01 17.31 -26.44
N TYR A 91 -32.40 16.03 -26.55
CA TYR A 91 -32.83 15.48 -27.83
C TYR A 91 -34.01 16.32 -28.35
N PRO A 92 -34.04 16.68 -29.65
CA PRO A 92 -35.22 17.26 -30.24
C PRO A 92 -36.39 16.28 -30.06
N GLU A 93 -37.60 16.80 -29.83
CA GLU A 93 -38.81 15.98 -29.82
C GLU A 93 -38.94 15.29 -31.18
N GLU A 94 -39.25 14.00 -31.18
CA GLU A 94 -39.49 13.25 -32.42
C GLU A 94 -40.68 13.93 -33.14
N GLU A 95 -40.48 14.32 -34.41
CA GLU A 95 -41.58 14.84 -35.23
C GLU A 95 -42.58 13.70 -35.47
N ASP A 96 -43.80 13.83 -34.94
CA ASP A 96 -44.93 12.91 -35.12
C ASP A 96 -45.29 12.67 -36.60
#